data_AF-A0A227J9L1-F1
#
_entry.id   AF-A0A227J9L1-F1
#
_cell.length_a   1.000
_cell.length_b   1.000
_cell.length_c   1.000
_cell.angle_alpha   90.00
_cell.angle_beta   90.00
_cell.angle_gamma   90.00
#
_symmetry.space_group_name_H-M   'P 1'
#
loop_
_entity.id
_entity.type
_entity.pdbx_description
1 polymer ?
#
loop_
_entity_poly.entity_id
_entity_poly.type
_entity_poly.pdbx_seq_one_letter_code
_entity_poly.pdbx_strand_id
1 'polypeptide(L)' 'MDLTTLSNNNTDNLVWVGHLSPDTDSAVSVILASHIYGGEAALTGEANPESKFVFEFCGMDAPKVKADFSSHHIGLVD' A
#
# COMPACT_ATOMS: atom_id res chain seq x y z
N MET A 1 -12.55 1.48 9.80
CA MET A 1 -11.51 2.40 10.26
C MET A 1 -12.14 3.68 10.75
N ASP A 2 -11.64 4.22 11.84
CA ASP A 2 -11.84 5.61 12.26
C ASP A 2 -10.81 6.49 11.53
N LEU A 3 -11.30 7.42 10.71
CA LEU A 3 -10.47 8.33 9.94
C LEU A 3 -10.12 9.62 10.69
N THR A 4 -10.73 9.82 11.87
CA THR A 4 -10.59 11.05 12.66
C THR A 4 -9.68 10.85 13.86
N THR A 5 -9.72 9.66 14.47
CA THR A 5 -8.93 9.30 15.65
C THR A 5 -8.18 8.00 15.36
N LEU A 6 -7.04 8.13 14.68
CA LEU A 6 -6.28 7.01 14.13
C LEU A 6 -5.86 5.96 15.17
N SER A 7 -5.60 6.37 16.41
CA SER A 7 -5.23 5.48 17.53
C SER A 7 -6.33 4.48 17.90
N ASN A 8 -7.56 4.67 17.44
CA ASN A 8 -8.66 3.72 17.65
C ASN A 8 -8.59 2.51 16.71
N ASN A 9 -7.79 2.59 15.64
CA ASN A 9 -7.68 1.52 14.67
C ASN A 9 -6.73 0.42 15.15
N ASN A 10 -7.18 -0.83 15.12
CA ASN A 10 -6.28 -1.96 15.17
C ASN A 10 -5.69 -2.18 13.77
N THR A 11 -4.40 -1.91 13.61
CA THR A 11 -3.65 -2.13 12.37
C THR A 11 -2.68 -3.29 12.48
N ASP A 12 -2.77 -4.09 13.55
CA ASP A 12 -2.06 -5.35 13.64
C ASP A 12 -2.47 -6.23 12.46
N ASN A 13 -1.45 -6.69 11.71
CA ASN A 13 -1.63 -7.58 10.58
C ASN A 13 -2.49 -6.98 9.43
N LEU A 14 -2.58 -5.65 9.34
CA LEU A 14 -3.19 -4.93 8.23
C LEU A 14 -2.20 -4.78 7.07
N VAL A 15 -2.65 -5.10 5.86
CA VAL A 15 -1.92 -4.87 4.61
C VAL A 15 -2.76 -4.01 3.67
N TRP A 16 -2.15 -2.96 3.13
CA TRP A 16 -2.70 -2.11 2.10
C TRP A 16 -2.31 -2.60 0.73
N VAL A 17 -3.30 -2.80 -0.15
CA VAL A 17 -3.10 -3.24 -1.53
C VAL A 17 -4.01 -2.51 -2.49
N GLY A 18 -3.46 -2.20 -3.67
CA GLY A 18 -4.19 -1.65 -4.81
C GLY A 18 -4.82 -2.73 -5.70
N HIS A 19 -5.29 -2.33 -6.89
CA HIS A 19 -5.81 -3.26 -7.89
C HIS A 19 -4.72 -4.15 -8.51
N LEU A 20 -5.12 -5.19 -9.25
CA LEU A 20 -4.20 -6.03 -10.03
C LEU A 20 -3.55 -5.23 -11.16
N SER A 21 -2.28 -5.49 -11.46
CA SER A 21 -1.49 -4.66 -12.41
C SER A 21 -1.45 -3.20 -11.97
N PRO A 22 -0.81 -2.91 -10.82
CA PRO A 22 -0.92 -1.61 -10.15
C PRO A 22 -0.44 -0.48 -11.06
N ASP A 23 -1.19 0.59 -11.09
CA ASP A 23 -0.75 1.84 -11.69
C ASP A 23 -0.06 2.73 -10.64
N THR A 24 0.24 3.98 -11.01
CA THR A 24 0.95 4.90 -10.12
C THR A 24 0.10 5.34 -8.94
N ASP A 25 -1.23 5.41 -9.07
CA ASP A 25 -2.09 5.67 -7.93
C ASP A 25 -1.98 4.51 -6.94
N SER A 26 -2.13 3.26 -7.42
CA SER A 26 -1.96 2.05 -6.59
C SER A 26 -0.66 2.03 -5.85
N ALA A 27 0.41 2.28 -6.59
CA ALA A 27 1.76 2.11 -6.11
C ALA A 27 2.10 3.13 -5.02
N VAL A 28 1.53 4.34 -5.09
CA VAL A 28 1.76 5.42 -4.12
C VAL A 28 0.74 5.40 -3.00
N SER A 29 -0.53 5.13 -3.30
CA SER A 29 -1.63 5.13 -2.34
C SER A 29 -1.43 4.08 -1.24
N VAL A 30 -0.89 2.89 -1.56
CA VAL A 30 -0.54 1.89 -0.52
C VAL A 30 0.52 2.41 0.45
N ILE A 31 1.51 3.17 -0.04
CA ILE A 31 2.58 3.74 0.77
C ILE A 31 1.97 4.80 1.70
N LEU A 32 1.21 5.72 1.14
CA LEU A 32 0.56 6.79 1.91
C LEU A 32 -0.41 6.23 2.94
N ALA A 33 -1.22 5.24 2.58
CA ALA A 33 -2.16 4.60 3.49
C ALA A 33 -1.42 3.91 4.64
N SER A 34 -0.35 3.16 4.36
CA SER A 34 0.45 2.52 5.42
C SER A 34 1.12 3.53 6.35
N HIS A 35 1.54 4.69 5.82
CA HIS A 35 2.17 5.74 6.60
C HIS A 35 1.17 6.50 7.49
N ILE A 36 -0.01 6.84 6.96
CA ILE A 36 -1.04 7.61 7.66
C ILE A 36 -1.77 6.73 8.67
N TYR A 37 -2.23 5.56 8.24
CA TYR A 37 -3.13 4.71 9.02
C TYR A 37 -2.41 3.58 9.76
N GLY A 38 -1.15 3.30 9.45
CA GLY A 38 -0.42 2.12 9.93
C GLY A 38 -0.65 0.89 9.04
N GLY A 39 0.01 -0.22 9.39
CA GLY A 39 0.01 -1.46 8.60
C GLY A 39 1.16 -1.54 7.58
N GLU A 40 1.11 -2.54 6.71
CA GLU A 40 2.12 -2.81 5.68
C GLU A 40 1.63 -2.38 4.30
N ALA A 41 2.47 -1.71 3.50
CA ALA A 41 2.19 -1.46 2.09
C ALA A 41 2.64 -2.65 1.22
N ALA A 42 1.79 -3.11 0.30
CA ALA A 42 2.15 -4.15 -0.65
C ALA A 42 1.56 -3.89 -2.05
N LEU A 43 2.28 -4.32 -3.07
CA LEU A 43 1.78 -4.34 -4.45
C LEU A 43 1.23 -5.72 -4.80
N THR A 44 0.20 -5.76 -5.64
CA THR A 44 -0.36 -7.01 -6.20
C THR A 44 0.45 -7.55 -7.39
N GLY A 45 1.41 -6.77 -7.89
CA GLY A 45 2.28 -7.10 -9.02
C GLY A 45 3.44 -6.11 -9.10
N GLU A 46 4.31 -6.27 -10.11
CA GLU A 46 5.41 -5.33 -10.30
C GLU A 46 4.92 -3.91 -10.63
N ALA A 47 5.59 -2.91 -10.08
CA ALA A 47 5.39 -1.51 -10.43
C ALA A 47 5.72 -1.28 -11.93
N ASN A 48 4.85 -0.52 -12.60
CA ASN A 48 5.05 -0.15 -13.99
C ASN A 48 6.19 0.90 -14.14
N PRO A 49 6.66 1.22 -15.37
CA PRO A 49 7.75 2.18 -15.56
C PRO A 49 7.47 3.59 -15.04
N GLU A 50 6.23 4.07 -15.11
CA GLU A 50 5.82 5.37 -14.59
C GLU A 50 5.94 5.40 -13.06
N SER A 51 5.42 4.39 -12.37
CA SER A 51 5.51 4.28 -10.92
C SER A 51 6.97 4.12 -10.45
N LYS A 52 7.77 3.34 -11.18
CA LYS A 52 9.22 3.22 -10.94
C LYS A 52 9.93 4.57 -11.06
N PHE A 53 9.58 5.38 -12.06
CA PHE A 53 10.10 6.74 -12.20
C PHE A 53 9.71 7.61 -10.99
N VAL A 54 8.45 7.55 -10.53
CA VAL A 54 8.01 8.30 -9.35
C VAL A 54 8.79 7.90 -8.10
N PHE A 55 9.01 6.60 -7.88
CA PHE A 55 9.80 6.10 -6.76
C PHE A 55 11.23 6.62 -6.80
N GLU A 56 11.90 6.54 -7.94
CA GLU A 56 13.27 7.04 -8.10
C GLU A 56 13.34 8.56 -7.91
N PHE A 57 12.43 9.30 -8.55
CA PHE A 57 12.37 10.76 -8.47
C PHE A 57 12.15 11.26 -7.04
N CYS A 58 11.31 10.56 -6.27
CA CYS A 58 11.02 10.88 -4.88
C CYS A 58 12.00 10.24 -3.88
N GLY A 59 12.96 9.42 -4.33
CA GLY A 59 13.89 8.70 -3.46
C GLY A 59 13.20 7.70 -2.52
N MET A 60 12.13 7.06 -2.98
CA MET A 60 11.30 6.12 -2.23
C MET A 60 11.58 4.68 -2.64
N ASP A 61 11.55 3.76 -1.68
CA ASP A 61 11.60 2.32 -1.96
C ASP A 61 10.23 1.83 -2.45
N ALA A 62 10.23 1.02 -3.50
CA ALA A 62 9.02 0.36 -4.00
C ALA A 62 8.49 -0.65 -2.95
N PRO A 63 7.16 -0.73 -2.72
CA PRO A 63 6.60 -1.74 -1.83
C PRO A 63 6.84 -3.15 -2.37
N LYS A 64 6.87 -4.14 -1.47
CA LYS A 64 7.04 -5.55 -1.86
C LYS A 64 5.80 -6.06 -2.59
N VAL A 65 6.02 -6.95 -3.56
CA VAL A 65 4.93 -7.70 -4.18
C VAL A 65 4.46 -8.80 -3.23
N LYS A 66 3.15 -8.89 -3.01
CA LYS A 66 2.51 -9.90 -2.16
C LYS A 66 1.36 -10.54 -2.92
N ALA A 67 1.28 -11.87 -2.85
CA ALA A 67 0.28 -12.66 -3.56
C ALA A 67 -0.63 -13.48 -2.61
N ASP A 68 -0.25 -13.61 -1.32
CA ASP A 68 -1.05 -14.30 -0.31
C ASP A 68 -1.46 -13.34 0.80
N PHE A 69 -2.76 -13.27 1.01
CA PHE A 69 -3.47 -12.38 1.93
C PHE A 69 -4.37 -13.13 2.91
N SER A 70 -4.39 -14.47 2.84
CA SER A 70 -5.35 -15.35 3.55
C SER A 70 -5.37 -15.17 5.07
N SER A 71 -4.26 -14.72 5.65
CA SER A 71 -4.10 -14.49 7.09
C SER A 71 -4.13 -13.03 7.51
N HIS A 72 -4.36 -12.06 6.61
CA HIS A 72 -4.21 -10.62 6.89
C HIS A 72 -5.55 -9.87 6.92
N HIS A 73 -5.61 -8.77 7.67
CA HIS A 73 -6.62 -7.75 7.44
C HIS A 73 -6.24 -6.96 6.19
N ILE A 74 -7.20 -6.65 5.33
CA ILE A 74 -6.92 -6.01 4.04
C ILE A 74 -7.54 -4.62 4.00
N GLY A 75 -6.69 -3.63 3.75
CA GLY A 75 -7.09 -2.30 3.33
C GLY A 75 -6.95 -2.22 1.81
N LEU A 76 -8.05 -1.93 1.12
CA LEU A 76 -8.03 -1.71 -0.32
C LEU A 76 -7.86 -0.23 -0.61
N VAL A 77 -6.90 0.07 -1.46
CA VAL A 77 -6.75 1.36 -2.12
C VAL A 77 -6.84 1.14 -3.63
N ASP A 78 -6.78 2.23 -4.38
CA ASP A 78 -6.65 2.17 -5.82
C ASP A 78 -5.17 2.18 -6.11
#